data_AF-A0A7P0TB43-F1
#
_entry.id   AF-A0A7P0TB43-F1
#
_cell.length_a   1.000
_cell.length_b   1.000
_cell.length_c   1.000
_cell.angle_alpha   90.00
_cell.angle_beta   90.00
_cell.angle_gamma   90.00
#
_symmetry.space_group_name_H-M   'P 1'
#
loop_
_entity.id
_entity.type
_entity.pdbx_description
1 polymer ?
#
loop_
_entity_poly.entity_id
_entity_poly.type
_entity_poly.pdbx_seq_one_letter_code
_entity_poly.pdbx_strand_id
1 'polypeptide(L)'
;MSCNPSFGGIGKGHLMREVDALDGLCSRICDQSGVHYKVLNRRKGPAVWGLRAQIDRKLYKQNMQKEILNTPLLTVQEGAVEDLILTEPEPEHTGKCRVSGVVLVDGSTVYAESVILTTGTFLRGMIVIGLETHPAGRLGDQPSIGLAQTLEKLGFVVGRLKTGTPPRIAKESINFSILNKHIPDNPSIPFSFTNETVWIKPEDQLPCYLTHTNPRVDEIVLKNLHLNSHVKETTRGPRYCPSIESKVLRFPNRLHQVWLEPEGMDSDLIYPQGLSMTLPAELQEKMITCIRGLEKAKVIQPGYGVQYDYLDPRQITPSLETHLVQRLFFAGQINGTTGYEEAAAQCSCRV
;
A
#
# COMPACT_ATOMS: atom_id res chain seq x y z
N MET A 1 -2.47 5.21 5.16
CA MET A 1 -2.82 4.31 4.02
C MET A 1 -2.68 5.08 2.73
N SER A 2 -1.80 4.67 1.81
CA SER A 2 -1.46 5.42 0.57
C SER A 2 -2.15 4.92 -0.70
N CYS A 3 -2.59 3.66 -0.72
CA CYS A 3 -3.26 2.99 -1.84
C CYS A 3 -4.74 2.72 -1.47
N ASN A 4 -5.22 1.48 -1.51
CA ASN A 4 -6.60 1.11 -1.15
C ASN A 4 -6.95 1.52 0.31
N PRO A 5 -8.11 2.13 0.59
CA PRO A 5 -8.64 2.36 1.94
C PRO A 5 -9.21 1.06 2.57
N SER A 6 -8.52 -0.06 2.47
CA SER A 6 -8.97 -1.33 3.05
C SER A 6 -7.84 -2.13 3.66
N PHE A 7 -8.18 -2.96 4.65
CA PHE A 7 -7.34 -4.02 5.18
C PHE A 7 -7.99 -5.39 4.97
N GLY A 8 -7.15 -6.42 4.89
CA GLY A 8 -7.55 -7.80 4.76
C GLY A 8 -7.84 -8.23 3.32
N GLY A 9 -8.59 -9.32 3.19
CA GLY A 9 -8.75 -10.09 1.96
C GLY A 9 -8.44 -11.56 2.19
N ILE A 10 -8.35 -12.36 1.13
CA ILE A 10 -8.19 -13.82 1.24
C ILE A 10 -6.96 -14.22 2.05
N GLY A 11 -5.74 -13.89 1.59
CA GLY A 11 -4.51 -14.15 2.37
C GLY A 11 -4.23 -13.07 3.42
N LYS A 12 -4.47 -11.81 3.04
CA LYS A 12 -4.23 -10.63 3.87
C LYS A 12 -4.98 -10.64 5.21
N GLY A 13 -6.21 -11.15 5.22
CA GLY A 13 -6.99 -11.30 6.45
C GLY A 13 -6.36 -12.29 7.43
N HIS A 14 -5.69 -13.34 6.95
CA HIS A 14 -4.96 -14.28 7.80
C HIS A 14 -3.72 -13.61 8.40
N LEU A 15 -2.91 -12.92 7.59
CA LEU A 15 -1.74 -12.17 8.06
C LEU A 15 -2.11 -11.16 9.15
N MET A 16 -3.23 -10.45 9.00
CA MET A 16 -3.73 -9.53 10.02
C MET A 16 -4.01 -10.22 11.35
N ARG A 17 -4.63 -11.41 11.32
CA ARG A 17 -4.91 -12.18 12.53
C ARG A 17 -3.64 -12.77 13.15
N GLU A 18 -2.69 -13.20 12.34
CA GLU A 18 -1.39 -13.67 12.84
C GLU A 18 -0.61 -12.55 13.52
N VAL A 19 -0.58 -11.35 12.93
CA VAL A 19 0.02 -10.16 13.54
C VAL A 19 -0.69 -9.82 14.86
N ASP A 20 -2.02 -9.87 14.90
CA ASP A 20 -2.79 -9.63 16.13
C ASP A 20 -2.48 -10.66 17.23
N ALA A 21 -2.32 -11.94 16.87
CA ALA A 21 -1.94 -12.99 17.81
C ALA A 21 -0.52 -12.78 18.39
N LEU A 22 0.33 -12.04 17.68
CA LEU A 22 1.65 -11.59 18.15
C LEU A 22 1.61 -10.20 18.81
N ASP A 23 0.44 -9.73 19.21
CA ASP A 23 0.19 -8.43 19.87
C ASP A 23 0.47 -7.20 18.99
N GLY A 24 0.45 -7.38 17.66
CA GLY A 24 0.60 -6.30 16.71
C GLY A 24 -0.63 -5.38 16.62
N LEU A 25 -0.39 -4.11 16.26
CA LEU A 25 -1.41 -3.05 16.37
C LEU A 25 -2.48 -3.09 15.26
N CYS A 26 -2.15 -3.58 14.06
CA CYS A 26 -2.94 -3.29 12.86
C CYS A 26 -4.40 -3.76 12.96
N SER A 27 -4.67 -4.94 13.52
CA SER A 27 -6.02 -5.49 13.68
C SER A 27 -6.86 -4.70 14.67
N ARG A 28 -6.30 -4.39 15.85
CA ARG A 28 -6.97 -3.53 16.86
C ARG A 28 -7.35 -2.17 16.29
N ILE A 29 -6.43 -1.52 15.59
CA ILE A 29 -6.68 -0.20 14.99
C ILE A 29 -7.68 -0.28 13.83
N CYS A 30 -7.67 -1.37 13.05
CA CYS A 30 -8.70 -1.60 12.02
C CYS A 30 -10.09 -1.75 12.64
N ASP A 31 -10.23 -2.44 13.76
CA ASP A 31 -11.51 -2.63 14.45
C ASP A 31 -12.06 -1.35 15.10
N GLN A 32 -11.23 -0.31 15.26
CA GLN A 32 -11.62 1.01 15.73
C GLN A 32 -11.85 2.03 14.60
N SER A 33 -11.52 1.65 13.35
CA SER A 33 -11.48 2.58 12.21
C SER A 33 -12.19 2.05 10.97
N GLY A 34 -12.74 0.84 11.01
CA GLY A 34 -13.39 0.22 9.87
C GLY A 34 -14.80 0.72 9.65
N VAL A 35 -15.16 1.00 8.39
CA VAL A 35 -16.46 1.58 8.01
C VAL A 35 -17.33 0.61 7.22
N HIS A 36 -16.80 -0.57 6.87
CA HIS A 36 -17.54 -1.63 6.17
C HIS A 36 -16.81 -2.96 6.36
N TYR A 37 -17.46 -3.97 6.95
CA TYR A 37 -16.85 -5.29 7.20
C TYR A 37 -17.50 -6.39 6.36
N LYS A 38 -16.65 -7.28 5.82
CA LYS A 38 -17.06 -8.45 5.02
C LYS A 38 -16.18 -9.67 5.27
N VAL A 39 -16.80 -10.84 5.29
CA VAL A 39 -16.10 -12.13 5.18
C VAL A 39 -16.15 -12.61 3.73
N LEU A 40 -15.01 -12.56 3.05
CA LEU A 40 -14.87 -13.12 1.71
C LEU A 40 -14.91 -14.65 1.76
N ASN A 41 -15.44 -15.28 0.70
CA ASN A 41 -15.58 -16.73 0.60
C ASN A 41 -16.39 -17.39 1.73
N ARG A 42 -17.31 -16.66 2.37
CA ARG A 42 -18.12 -17.16 3.50
C ARG A 42 -18.79 -18.52 3.24
N ARG A 43 -19.23 -18.77 2.00
CA ARG A 43 -19.90 -20.03 1.58
C ARG A 43 -18.95 -21.21 1.31
N LYS A 44 -17.62 -21.02 1.34
CA LYS A 44 -16.63 -22.04 0.97
C LYS A 44 -15.93 -22.70 2.16
N GLY A 45 -16.44 -22.47 3.37
CA GLY A 45 -15.93 -23.03 4.62
C GLY A 45 -14.86 -22.16 5.30
N PRO A 46 -14.67 -22.31 6.62
CA PRO A 46 -13.84 -21.40 7.44
C PRO A 46 -12.37 -21.30 7.03
N ALA A 47 -11.78 -22.39 6.52
CA ALA A 47 -10.37 -22.45 6.14
C ALA A 47 -9.97 -21.49 4.99
N VAL A 48 -10.94 -20.98 4.24
CA VAL A 48 -10.72 -20.07 3.11
C VAL A 48 -11.41 -18.72 3.30
N TRP A 49 -11.89 -18.43 4.51
CA TRP A 49 -12.49 -17.15 4.84
C TRP A 49 -11.44 -16.05 4.83
N GLY A 50 -11.70 -14.98 4.09
CA GLY A 50 -10.85 -13.79 4.10
C GLY A 50 -11.56 -12.64 4.78
N LEU A 51 -11.17 -12.31 6.02
CA LEU A 51 -11.67 -11.11 6.68
C LEU A 51 -11.20 -9.87 5.90
N ARG A 52 -12.12 -8.94 5.65
CA ARG A 52 -11.83 -7.69 4.95
C ARG A 52 -12.65 -6.56 5.54
N ALA A 53 -12.06 -5.38 5.70
CA ALA A 53 -12.80 -4.17 5.98
C ALA A 53 -12.32 -2.99 5.13
N GLN A 54 -13.26 -2.11 4.77
CA GLN A 54 -12.92 -0.73 4.39
C GLN A 54 -12.61 0.05 5.66
N ILE A 55 -11.63 0.91 5.58
CA ILE A 55 -11.07 1.65 6.70
C ILE A 55 -11.17 3.15 6.41
N ASP A 56 -11.69 3.90 7.38
CA ASP A 56 -11.59 5.34 7.37
C ASP A 56 -10.12 5.74 7.53
N ARG A 57 -9.56 6.39 6.49
CA ARG A 57 -8.14 6.75 6.48
C ARG A 57 -7.77 7.72 7.61
N LYS A 58 -8.66 8.65 7.95
CA LYS A 58 -8.44 9.67 8.96
C LYS A 58 -8.47 9.05 10.34
N LEU A 59 -9.50 8.26 10.64
CA LEU A 59 -9.60 7.55 11.92
C LEU A 59 -8.44 6.58 12.11
N TYR A 60 -8.08 5.80 11.08
CA TYR A 60 -6.95 4.87 11.16
C TYR A 60 -5.64 5.59 11.44
N LYS A 61 -5.37 6.71 10.75
CA LYS A 61 -4.17 7.52 10.99
C LYS A 61 -4.16 8.05 12.44
N GLN A 62 -5.27 8.61 12.90
CA GLN A 62 -5.39 9.18 14.24
C GLN A 62 -5.20 8.11 15.33
N ASN A 63 -5.89 6.97 15.22
CA ASN A 63 -5.80 5.88 16.18
C ASN A 63 -4.41 5.24 16.19
N MET A 64 -3.81 5.00 15.01
CA MET A 64 -2.44 4.48 14.92
C MET A 64 -1.41 5.44 15.52
N GLN A 65 -1.51 6.74 15.22
CA GLN A 65 -0.60 7.75 15.79
C GLN A 65 -0.76 7.85 17.31
N LYS A 66 -2.00 7.81 17.81
CA LYS A 66 -2.28 7.80 19.25
C LYS A 66 -1.62 6.60 19.93
N GLU A 67 -1.75 5.41 19.36
CA GLU A 67 -1.17 4.19 19.93
C GLU A 67 0.36 4.25 19.94
N ILE A 68 0.97 4.63 18.81
CA ILE A 68 2.43 4.77 18.67
C ILE A 68 2.98 5.78 19.70
N LEU A 69 2.38 6.97 19.80
CA LEU A 69 2.87 8.03 20.69
C LEU A 69 2.71 7.70 22.18
N ASN A 70 1.83 6.75 22.53
CA ASN A 70 1.64 6.30 23.91
C ASN A 70 2.31 4.94 24.20
N THR A 71 3.07 4.39 23.25
CA THR A 71 3.77 3.11 23.44
C THR A 71 4.95 3.28 24.40
N PRO A 72 5.02 2.54 25.51
CA PRO A 72 6.14 2.64 26.45
C PRO A 72 7.48 2.34 25.78
N LEU A 73 8.53 3.06 26.18
CA LEU A 73 9.90 2.92 25.67
C LEU A 73 10.09 3.27 24.18
N LEU A 74 9.05 3.79 23.50
CA LEU A 74 9.14 4.27 22.13
C LEU A 74 9.31 5.79 22.11
N THR A 75 10.37 6.27 21.47
CA THR A 75 10.55 7.69 21.15
C THR A 75 10.30 7.91 19.67
N VAL A 76 9.43 8.86 19.34
CA VAL A 76 9.17 9.25 17.95
C VAL A 76 9.93 10.52 17.64
N GLN A 77 10.80 10.46 16.65
CA GLN A 77 11.54 11.60 16.14
C GLN A 77 11.22 11.80 14.65
N GLU A 78 10.77 13.00 14.29
CA GLU A 78 10.61 13.39 12.90
C GLU A 78 11.98 13.74 12.30
N GLY A 79 12.34 13.07 11.21
CA GLY A 79 13.60 13.30 10.51
C GLY A 79 13.76 12.34 9.33
N ALA A 80 14.32 12.83 8.22
CA ALA A 80 14.65 12.00 7.08
C ALA A 80 16.04 11.38 7.28
N VAL A 81 16.13 10.05 7.22
CA VAL A 81 17.40 9.32 7.26
C VAL A 81 18.05 9.38 5.88
N GLU A 82 19.29 9.88 5.84
CA GLU A 82 20.08 10.07 4.62
C GLU A 82 21.30 9.14 4.55
N ASP A 83 21.80 8.62 5.68
CA ASP A 83 22.93 7.67 5.69
C ASP A 83 22.90 6.71 6.90
N LEU A 84 23.76 5.68 6.87
CA LEU A 84 23.99 4.74 7.96
C LEU A 84 25.35 4.99 8.63
N ILE A 85 25.41 4.85 9.95
CA ILE A 85 26.69 4.87 10.68
C ILE A 85 27.19 3.43 10.78
N LEU A 86 28.38 3.18 10.24
CA LEU A 86 28.95 1.84 10.13
C LEU A 86 30.23 1.72 10.94
N THR A 87 30.42 0.57 11.59
CA THR A 87 31.63 0.21 12.32
C THR A 87 32.19 -1.11 11.81
N GLU A 88 33.38 -1.48 12.30
CA GLU A 88 33.96 -2.80 12.07
C GLU A 88 32.98 -3.92 12.44
N PRO A 89 32.96 -5.02 11.66
CA PRO A 89 32.11 -6.16 11.95
C PRO A 89 32.54 -6.85 13.25
N GLU A 90 31.61 -7.49 13.92
CA GLU A 90 31.92 -8.39 15.02
C GLU A 90 32.60 -9.65 14.49
N PRO A 91 33.73 -10.10 15.09
CA PRO A 91 34.53 -11.22 14.57
C PRO A 91 33.79 -12.55 14.44
N GLU A 92 32.76 -12.78 15.26
CA GLU A 92 32.01 -14.04 15.32
C GLU A 92 30.78 -14.07 14.40
N HIS A 93 30.46 -12.96 13.74
CA HIS A 93 29.26 -12.80 12.93
C HIS A 93 29.61 -12.59 11.45
N THR A 94 28.80 -13.15 10.56
CA THR A 94 28.95 -12.91 9.11
C THR A 94 28.54 -11.48 8.75
N GLY A 95 29.29 -10.82 7.88
CA GLY A 95 28.99 -9.47 7.41
C GLY A 95 30.27 -8.68 7.20
N LYS A 96 30.19 -7.62 6.39
CA LYS A 96 31.36 -6.79 6.06
C LYS A 96 31.57 -5.65 7.05
N CYS A 97 30.49 -5.24 7.72
CA CYS A 97 30.46 -4.16 8.71
C CYS A 97 29.25 -4.36 9.62
N ARG A 98 29.19 -3.56 10.69
CA ARG A 98 28.07 -3.51 11.63
C ARG A 98 27.41 -2.13 11.60
N VAL A 99 26.09 -2.05 11.62
CA VAL A 99 25.39 -0.78 11.80
C VAL A 99 25.47 -0.32 13.26
N SER A 100 25.59 0.98 13.48
CA SER A 100 25.68 1.61 14.81
C SER A 100 24.78 2.85 14.95
N GLY A 101 23.97 3.14 13.94
CA GLY A 101 23.06 4.28 13.93
C GLY A 101 22.74 4.78 12.53
N VAL A 102 22.11 5.95 12.48
CA VAL A 102 21.70 6.64 11.26
C VAL A 102 22.14 8.11 11.28
N VAL A 103 22.32 8.67 10.09
CA VAL A 103 22.55 10.11 9.88
C VAL A 103 21.29 10.70 9.25
N LEU A 104 20.80 11.79 9.82
CA LEU A 104 19.64 12.51 9.32
C LEU A 104 20.06 13.55 8.26
N VAL A 105 19.10 14.03 7.48
CA VAL A 105 19.32 15.01 6.40
C VAL A 105 19.89 16.35 6.90
N ASP A 106 19.64 16.69 8.17
CA ASP A 106 20.20 17.90 8.82
C ASP A 106 21.64 17.69 9.34
N GLY A 107 22.21 16.51 9.13
CA GLY A 107 23.56 16.13 9.58
C GLY A 107 23.62 15.61 11.01
N SER A 108 22.51 15.62 11.75
CA SER A 108 22.47 15.04 13.10
C SER A 108 22.55 13.51 13.04
N THR A 109 23.03 12.92 14.13
CA THR A 109 23.22 11.46 14.25
C THR A 109 22.34 10.87 15.34
N VAL A 110 21.83 9.67 15.09
CA VAL A 110 21.09 8.87 16.07
C VAL A 110 21.76 7.51 16.17
N TYR A 111 22.39 7.24 17.32
CA TYR A 111 23.07 5.96 17.57
C TYR A 111 22.07 4.88 18.01
N ALA A 112 22.29 3.67 17.54
CA ALA A 112 21.48 2.51 17.88
C ALA A 112 22.30 1.22 17.78
N GLU A 113 21.95 0.21 18.57
CA GLU A 113 22.58 -1.11 18.46
C GLU A 113 22.13 -1.88 17.22
N SER A 114 20.91 -1.63 16.76
CA SER A 114 20.29 -2.25 15.58
C SER A 114 19.45 -1.22 14.83
N VAL A 115 19.31 -1.40 13.51
CA VAL A 115 18.52 -0.50 12.65
C VAL A 115 17.58 -1.32 11.79
N ILE A 116 16.29 -0.96 11.78
CA ILE A 116 15.28 -1.57 10.90
C ILE A 116 14.85 -0.55 9.84
N LEU A 117 15.09 -0.84 8.57
CA LEU A 117 14.65 0.00 7.46
C LEU A 117 13.27 -0.41 6.95
N THR A 118 12.31 0.53 7.01
CA THR A 118 10.93 0.37 6.55
C THR A 118 10.53 1.47 5.56
N THR A 119 11.43 1.75 4.60
CA THR A 119 11.38 2.91 3.70
C THR A 119 10.18 2.97 2.75
N GLY A 120 9.33 1.95 2.71
CA GLY A 120 8.12 1.94 1.89
C GLY A 120 8.43 2.15 0.40
N THR A 121 7.86 3.20 -0.19
CA THR A 121 8.06 3.58 -1.60
C THR A 121 9.04 4.76 -1.77
N PHE A 122 9.82 5.11 -0.75
CA PHE A 122 10.58 6.35 -0.73
C PHE A 122 12.01 6.25 -1.29
N LEU A 123 12.65 5.08 -1.24
CA LEU A 123 14.02 4.89 -1.77
C LEU A 123 14.06 5.15 -3.28
N ARG A 124 14.74 6.24 -3.69
CA ARG A 124 14.78 6.79 -5.06
C ARG A 124 13.41 6.76 -5.75
N GLY A 125 12.37 7.09 -4.98
CA GLY A 125 10.97 7.09 -5.41
C GLY A 125 10.72 8.06 -6.57
N MET A 126 9.93 7.62 -7.54
CA MET A 126 9.52 8.40 -8.72
C MET A 126 8.03 8.22 -8.97
N ILE A 127 7.29 9.32 -9.01
CA ILE A 127 5.90 9.33 -9.47
C ILE A 127 5.87 9.36 -10.99
N VAL A 128 4.92 8.63 -11.57
CA VAL A 128 4.76 8.49 -13.02
C VAL A 128 3.29 8.70 -13.40
N ILE A 129 3.03 9.71 -14.24
CA ILE A 129 1.72 10.03 -14.81
C ILE A 129 1.90 10.25 -16.32
N GLY A 130 1.41 9.31 -17.12
CA GLY A 130 1.69 9.21 -18.54
C GLY A 130 3.19 9.03 -18.80
N LEU A 131 3.76 10.03 -19.47
CA LEU A 131 5.18 10.17 -19.76
C LEU A 131 5.90 11.10 -18.77
N GLU A 132 5.15 11.82 -17.93
CA GLU A 132 5.72 12.70 -16.93
C GLU A 132 6.21 11.89 -15.74
N THR A 133 7.41 12.23 -15.26
CA THR A 133 8.01 11.62 -14.08
C THR A 133 8.59 12.67 -13.16
N HIS A 134 8.38 12.52 -11.86
CA HIS A 134 8.89 13.46 -10.86
C HIS A 134 9.42 12.70 -9.63
N PRO A 135 10.57 13.11 -9.05
CA PRO A 135 11.09 12.51 -7.82
C PRO A 135 10.13 12.70 -6.67
N ALA A 136 9.63 11.58 -6.13
CA ALA A 136 8.69 11.57 -5.01
C ALA A 136 8.47 10.14 -4.49
N GLY A 137 8.49 9.97 -3.16
CA GLY A 137 8.13 8.69 -2.54
C GLY A 137 6.62 8.44 -2.54
N ARG A 138 5.84 9.50 -2.36
CA ARG A 138 4.38 9.58 -2.49
C ARG A 138 4.02 10.99 -2.96
N LEU A 139 2.78 11.18 -3.42
CA LEU A 139 2.37 12.48 -3.96
C LEU A 139 2.51 13.57 -2.88
N GLY A 140 3.38 14.54 -3.11
CA GLY A 140 3.70 15.62 -2.18
C GLY A 140 4.94 15.39 -1.29
N ASP A 141 5.48 14.17 -1.25
CA ASP A 141 6.60 13.81 -0.38
C ASP A 141 7.92 13.63 -1.17
N GLN A 142 9.03 14.09 -0.59
CA GLN A 142 10.37 13.91 -1.18
C GLN A 142 10.85 12.46 -1.12
N PRO A 143 11.63 11.98 -2.10
CA PRO A 143 12.26 10.67 -2.05
C PRO A 143 13.50 10.67 -1.14
N SER A 144 13.91 9.49 -0.68
CA SER A 144 15.21 9.29 0.01
C SER A 144 16.25 8.85 -1.01
N ILE A 145 17.31 9.65 -1.17
CA ILE A 145 18.34 9.45 -2.20
C ILE A 145 19.66 8.98 -1.59
N GLY A 146 20.18 9.66 -0.57
CA GLY A 146 21.45 9.30 0.06
C GLY A 146 21.44 7.88 0.61
N LEU A 147 20.37 7.50 1.34
CA LEU A 147 20.27 6.17 1.93
C LEU A 147 20.30 5.07 0.85
N ALA A 148 19.66 5.31 -0.30
CA ALA A 148 19.69 4.38 -1.42
C ALA A 148 21.10 4.23 -2.00
N GLN A 149 21.85 5.33 -2.12
CA GLN A 149 23.25 5.30 -2.57
C GLN A 149 24.15 4.57 -1.58
N THR A 150 23.91 4.73 -0.27
CA THR A 150 24.65 3.99 0.77
C THR A 150 24.42 2.49 0.65
N LEU A 151 23.16 2.05 0.51
CA LEU A 151 22.85 0.63 0.31
C LEU A 151 23.49 0.06 -0.96
N GLU A 152 23.50 0.82 -2.05
CA GLU A 152 24.16 0.44 -3.31
C GLU A 152 25.68 0.32 -3.14
N LYS A 153 26.33 1.27 -2.45
CA LYS A 153 27.78 1.25 -2.14
C LYS A 153 28.17 0.07 -1.25
N LEU A 154 27.29 -0.35 -0.34
CA LEU A 154 27.50 -1.53 0.50
C LEU A 154 27.44 -2.85 -0.29
N GLY A 155 26.99 -2.80 -1.54
CA GLY A 155 26.93 -3.92 -2.46
C GLY A 155 25.62 -4.69 -2.41
N PHE A 156 24.54 -4.09 -1.88
CA PHE A 156 23.22 -4.69 -2.00
C PHE A 156 22.75 -4.68 -3.47
N VAL A 157 22.19 -5.80 -3.91
CA VAL A 157 21.51 -5.91 -5.20
C VAL A 157 20.18 -5.17 -5.11
N VAL A 158 20.09 -4.07 -5.86
CA VAL A 158 18.91 -3.21 -5.96
C VAL A 158 18.11 -3.57 -7.21
N GLY A 159 16.80 -3.70 -7.04
CA GLY A 159 15.84 -3.77 -8.15
C GLY A 159 14.85 -2.61 -8.07
N ARG A 160 14.04 -2.45 -9.13
CA ARG A 160 12.94 -1.47 -9.15
C ARG A 160 11.59 -2.14 -9.27
N LEU A 161 10.66 -1.71 -8.43
CA LEU A 161 9.25 -2.07 -8.52
C LEU A 161 8.43 -0.85 -8.89
N LYS A 162 7.33 -1.11 -9.61
CA LYS A 162 6.33 -0.10 -9.95
C LYS A 162 4.98 -0.53 -9.39
N THR A 163 4.32 0.34 -8.64
CA THR A 163 2.95 0.14 -8.14
C THR A 163 2.05 1.27 -8.61
N GLY A 164 0.78 0.98 -8.90
CA GLY A 164 -0.18 1.98 -9.38
C GLY A 164 -1.33 2.19 -8.41
N THR A 165 -1.82 3.43 -8.33
CA THR A 165 -3.01 3.80 -7.58
C THR A 165 -4.05 4.45 -8.51
N PRO A 166 -5.36 4.20 -8.32
CA PRO A 166 -6.39 4.81 -9.13
C PRO A 166 -6.54 6.32 -8.87
N PRO A 167 -7.25 7.04 -9.76
CA PRO A 167 -7.73 8.39 -9.45
C PRO A 167 -8.69 8.38 -8.26
N ARG A 168 -8.82 9.52 -7.59
CA ARG A 168 -9.83 9.74 -6.53
C ARG A 168 -10.98 10.52 -7.15
N ILE A 169 -12.19 10.05 -6.92
CA ILE A 169 -13.41 10.60 -7.53
C ILE A 169 -14.24 11.30 -6.45
N ALA A 170 -14.82 12.44 -6.80
CA ALA A 170 -15.73 13.16 -5.90
C ALA A 170 -17.04 12.38 -5.72
N LYS A 171 -17.42 12.08 -4.48
CA LYS A 171 -18.55 11.24 -4.12
C LYS A 171 -19.87 11.77 -4.67
N GLU A 172 -20.09 13.07 -4.56
CA GLU A 172 -21.29 13.79 -5.01
C GLU A 172 -21.49 13.78 -6.53
N SER A 173 -20.43 13.47 -7.28
CA SER A 173 -20.45 13.41 -8.75
C SER A 173 -20.85 12.02 -9.31
N ILE A 174 -21.07 11.04 -8.43
CA ILE A 174 -21.38 9.65 -8.80
C ILE A 174 -22.89 9.39 -8.72
N ASN A 175 -23.45 8.77 -9.75
CA ASN A 175 -24.83 8.31 -9.74
C ASN A 175 -24.96 6.92 -9.09
N PHE A 176 -25.01 6.89 -7.76
CA PHE A 176 -25.11 5.64 -7.00
C PHE A 176 -26.42 4.87 -7.18
N SER A 177 -27.51 5.52 -7.63
CA SER A 177 -28.84 4.89 -7.70
C SER A 177 -28.93 3.77 -8.75
N ILE A 178 -28.05 3.80 -9.75
CA ILE A 178 -28.00 2.83 -10.84
C ILE A 178 -26.92 1.76 -10.67
N LEU A 179 -26.20 1.76 -9.54
CA LEU A 179 -25.09 0.87 -9.23
C LEU A 179 -25.51 -0.25 -8.29
N ASN A 180 -24.76 -1.36 -8.32
CA ASN A 180 -25.02 -2.47 -7.42
C ASN A 180 -24.48 -2.13 -6.02
N LYS A 181 -25.40 -1.89 -5.07
CA LYS A 181 -25.08 -1.58 -3.67
C LYS A 181 -24.74 -2.86 -2.90
N HIS A 182 -23.54 -2.90 -2.34
CA HIS A 182 -23.11 -3.95 -1.43
C HIS A 182 -23.07 -3.41 0.00
N ILE A 183 -23.88 -4.02 0.87
CA ILE A 183 -23.96 -3.70 2.30
C ILE A 183 -22.99 -4.59 3.09
N PRO A 184 -22.53 -4.16 4.28
CA PRO A 184 -21.67 -4.96 5.17
C PRO A 184 -22.32 -6.26 5.64
N ASP A 185 -21.54 -7.13 6.30
CA ASP A 185 -22.06 -8.33 6.96
C ASP A 185 -22.73 -7.98 8.30
N ASN A 186 -23.81 -8.70 8.63
CA ASN A 186 -24.50 -8.63 9.91
C ASN A 186 -24.64 -10.05 10.51
N PRO A 187 -23.98 -10.36 11.64
CA PRO A 187 -23.04 -9.51 12.37
C PRO A 187 -21.72 -9.30 11.61
N SER A 188 -21.07 -8.16 11.86
CA SER A 188 -19.71 -7.89 11.40
C SER A 188 -18.69 -8.65 12.26
N ILE A 189 -17.64 -9.18 11.64
CA ILE A 189 -16.59 -9.94 12.34
C ILE A 189 -15.35 -9.04 12.52
N PRO A 190 -14.86 -8.84 13.75
CA PRO A 190 -13.64 -8.09 14.01
C PRO A 190 -12.40 -8.83 13.49
N PHE A 191 -11.32 -8.08 13.22
CA PHE A 191 -10.01 -8.67 12.92
C PHE A 191 -9.32 -9.19 14.18
N SER A 192 -9.33 -8.39 15.26
CA SER A 192 -8.63 -8.70 16.49
C SER A 192 -9.34 -9.80 17.27
N PHE A 193 -8.56 -10.72 17.83
CA PHE A 193 -9.05 -11.73 18.77
C PHE A 193 -9.47 -11.14 20.11
N THR A 194 -9.00 -9.94 20.45
CA THR A 194 -9.34 -9.25 21.72
C THR A 194 -10.69 -8.54 21.68
N ASN A 195 -11.25 -8.34 20.49
CA ASN A 195 -12.53 -7.65 20.30
C ASN A 195 -13.64 -8.67 20.06
N GLU A 196 -14.74 -8.55 20.80
CA GLU A 196 -15.97 -9.32 20.52
C GLU A 196 -16.81 -8.69 19.40
N THR A 197 -16.73 -7.36 19.26
CA THR A 197 -17.49 -6.59 18.28
C THR A 197 -16.63 -5.49 17.67
N VAL A 198 -17.03 -4.98 16.50
CA VAL A 198 -16.43 -3.81 15.87
C VAL A 198 -17.07 -2.52 16.41
N TRP A 199 -16.38 -1.39 16.32
CA TRP A 199 -16.80 -0.11 16.92
C TRP A 199 -18.12 0.48 16.37
N ILE A 200 -18.56 0.05 15.19
CA ILE A 200 -19.70 0.63 14.46
C ILE A 200 -20.75 -0.44 14.16
N LYS A 201 -22.03 -0.10 14.38
CA LYS A 201 -23.13 -1.03 14.11
C LYS A 201 -23.29 -1.29 12.61
N PRO A 202 -23.73 -2.48 12.18
CA PRO A 202 -23.89 -2.80 10.76
C PRO A 202 -24.76 -1.82 9.97
N GLU A 203 -25.78 -1.23 10.59
CA GLU A 203 -26.68 -0.24 9.99
C GLU A 203 -26.03 1.13 9.75
N ASP A 204 -25.00 1.50 10.51
CA ASP A 204 -24.29 2.78 10.43
C ASP A 204 -23.06 2.71 9.49
N GLN A 205 -22.67 1.49 9.10
CA GLN A 205 -21.56 1.24 8.18
C GLN A 205 -21.88 1.67 6.73
N LEU A 206 -20.84 2.10 6.01
CA LEU A 206 -20.96 2.61 4.65
C LEU A 206 -21.11 1.48 3.62
N PRO A 207 -21.95 1.63 2.60
CA PRO A 207 -22.00 0.70 1.48
C PRO A 207 -20.79 0.88 0.53
N CYS A 208 -20.39 -0.22 -0.11
CA CYS A 208 -19.56 -0.17 -1.31
C CYS A 208 -20.45 -0.37 -2.55
N TYR A 209 -20.01 0.10 -3.71
CA TYR A 209 -20.77 -0.07 -4.95
C TYR A 209 -19.95 -0.77 -6.01
N LEU A 210 -20.58 -1.67 -6.76
CA LEU A 210 -19.95 -2.40 -7.85
C LEU A 210 -20.45 -1.89 -9.20
N THR A 211 -19.50 -1.56 -10.07
CA THR A 211 -19.71 -1.30 -11.49
C THR A 211 -18.67 -2.06 -12.32
N HIS A 212 -18.68 -1.90 -13.63
CA HIS A 212 -17.77 -2.59 -14.54
C HIS A 212 -17.21 -1.64 -15.59
N THR A 213 -15.99 -1.92 -16.05
CA THR A 213 -15.49 -1.33 -17.31
C THR A 213 -16.35 -1.78 -18.49
N ASN A 214 -16.11 -1.16 -19.65
CA ASN A 214 -16.79 -1.47 -20.91
C ASN A 214 -15.83 -1.30 -22.09
N PRO A 215 -16.20 -1.70 -23.32
CA PRO A 215 -15.29 -1.64 -24.47
C PRO A 215 -14.70 -0.25 -24.77
N ARG A 216 -15.38 0.84 -24.39
CA ARG A 216 -14.84 2.21 -24.59
C ARG A 216 -13.61 2.46 -23.72
N VAL A 217 -13.56 1.87 -22.52
CA VAL A 217 -12.38 1.91 -21.63
C VAL A 217 -11.20 1.24 -22.34
N ASP A 218 -11.42 0.05 -22.89
CA ASP A 218 -10.39 -0.72 -23.61
C ASP A 218 -9.90 0.06 -24.83
N GLU A 219 -10.80 0.69 -25.60
CA GLU A 219 -10.42 1.55 -26.72
C GLU A 219 -9.51 2.71 -26.30
N ILE A 220 -9.83 3.41 -25.21
CA ILE A 220 -9.01 4.52 -24.71
C ILE A 220 -7.62 4.01 -24.33
N VAL A 221 -7.54 2.87 -23.63
CA VAL A 221 -6.26 2.26 -23.25
C VAL A 221 -5.45 1.91 -24.49
N LEU A 222 -6.04 1.17 -25.44
CA LEU A 222 -5.34 0.64 -26.62
C LEU A 222 -4.87 1.76 -27.56
N LYS A 223 -5.68 2.81 -27.75
CA LYS A 223 -5.32 3.99 -28.57
C LYS A 223 -4.15 4.78 -27.97
N ASN A 224 -3.95 4.72 -26.65
CA ASN A 224 -3.00 5.57 -25.93
C ASN A 224 -1.83 4.80 -25.28
N LEU A 225 -1.58 3.54 -25.68
CA LEU A 225 -0.46 2.75 -25.14
C LEU A 225 0.92 3.42 -25.32
N HIS A 226 1.08 4.23 -26.36
CA HIS A 226 2.32 4.98 -26.64
C HIS A 226 2.66 6.03 -25.57
N LEU A 227 1.66 6.49 -24.81
CA LEU A 227 1.79 7.42 -23.68
C LEU A 227 2.01 6.70 -22.35
N ASN A 228 2.08 5.37 -22.37
CA ASN A 228 2.23 4.56 -21.19
C ASN A 228 3.68 4.10 -21.01
N SER A 229 4.39 4.73 -20.08
CA SER A 229 5.70 4.27 -19.60
C SER A 229 5.69 2.82 -19.07
N HIS A 230 4.54 2.35 -18.57
CA HIS A 230 4.34 0.99 -18.05
C HIS A 230 4.50 -0.11 -19.11
N VAL A 231 4.32 0.21 -20.39
CA VAL A 231 4.49 -0.74 -21.51
C VAL A 231 5.88 -0.64 -22.14
N LYS A 232 6.53 0.52 -22.06
CA LYS A 232 7.86 0.77 -22.65
C LYS A 232 9.03 0.24 -21.81
N GLU A 233 8.85 0.14 -20.49
CA GLU A 233 9.94 -0.27 -19.58
C GLU A 233 9.90 -1.78 -19.25
N THR A 234 11.08 -2.38 -19.14
CA THR A 234 11.32 -3.75 -18.64
C THR A 234 11.14 -3.88 -17.12
N THR A 235 10.83 -2.79 -16.43
CA THR A 235 10.60 -2.75 -14.98
C THR A 235 9.35 -3.56 -14.63
N ARG A 236 9.54 -4.69 -13.96
CA ARG A 236 8.45 -5.60 -13.60
C ARG A 236 7.61 -4.99 -12.45
N GLY A 237 6.35 -4.67 -12.72
CA GLY A 237 5.37 -4.43 -11.66
C GLY A 237 4.93 -5.72 -10.95
N PRO A 238 4.25 -5.66 -9.80
CA PRO A 238 3.68 -6.82 -9.13
C PRO A 238 2.77 -7.60 -10.08
N ARG A 239 2.98 -8.91 -10.20
CA ARG A 239 2.15 -9.78 -11.06
C ARG A 239 0.66 -9.75 -10.67
N TYR A 240 0.35 -9.47 -9.40
CA TYR A 240 -0.97 -9.67 -8.79
C TYR A 240 -1.81 -8.39 -8.59
N CYS A 241 -1.26 -7.20 -8.81
CA CYS A 241 -2.03 -5.94 -8.78
C CYS A 241 -1.80 -5.13 -10.08
N PRO A 242 -2.21 -5.66 -11.24
CA PRO A 242 -1.95 -5.01 -12.52
C PRO A 242 -2.79 -3.73 -12.64
N SER A 243 -2.21 -2.73 -13.30
CA SER A 243 -2.92 -1.55 -13.75
C SER A 243 -4.02 -1.92 -14.76
N ILE A 244 -5.01 -1.06 -14.99
CA ILE A 244 -6.07 -1.31 -15.98
C ILE A 244 -5.48 -1.50 -17.38
N GLU A 245 -4.42 -0.77 -17.72
CA GLU A 245 -3.72 -0.90 -19.00
C GLU A 245 -3.12 -2.31 -19.16
N SER A 246 -2.49 -2.81 -18.09
CA SER A 246 -1.98 -4.18 -18.04
C SER A 246 -3.08 -5.24 -18.10
N LYS A 247 -4.25 -4.98 -17.49
CA LYS A 247 -5.40 -5.89 -17.51
C LYS A 247 -6.00 -6.01 -18.91
N VAL A 248 -6.22 -4.89 -19.59
CA VAL A 248 -6.76 -4.84 -20.96
C VAL A 248 -5.84 -5.59 -21.94
N LEU A 249 -4.52 -5.40 -21.82
CA LEU A 249 -3.54 -6.09 -22.67
C LEU A 249 -3.50 -7.62 -22.43
N ARG A 250 -3.59 -8.05 -21.17
CA ARG A 250 -3.47 -9.48 -20.81
C ARG A 250 -4.77 -10.25 -20.97
N PHE A 251 -5.91 -9.58 -20.79
CA PHE A 251 -7.23 -10.20 -20.81
C PHE A 251 -8.15 -9.44 -21.78
N PRO A 252 -7.88 -9.52 -23.09
CA PRO A 252 -8.64 -8.79 -24.08
C PRO A 252 -10.13 -9.19 -24.04
N ASN A 253 -11.02 -8.23 -24.30
CA ASN A 253 -12.48 -8.39 -24.35
C ASN A 253 -13.13 -8.79 -23.01
N ARG A 254 -12.44 -8.62 -21.88
CA ARG A 254 -12.98 -8.93 -20.56
C ARG A 254 -13.41 -7.66 -19.84
N LEU A 255 -14.67 -7.62 -19.40
CA LEU A 255 -15.12 -6.57 -18.50
C LEU A 255 -14.49 -6.75 -17.12
N HIS A 256 -13.96 -5.68 -16.56
CA HIS A 256 -13.30 -5.68 -15.26
C HIS A 256 -14.22 -5.08 -14.20
N GLN A 257 -14.31 -5.74 -13.04
CA GLN A 257 -15.01 -5.22 -11.89
C GLN A 257 -14.32 -3.98 -11.35
N VAL A 258 -15.12 -2.97 -10.98
CA VAL A 258 -14.68 -1.75 -10.33
C VAL A 258 -15.49 -1.57 -9.06
N TRP A 259 -14.81 -1.63 -7.92
CA TRP A 259 -15.41 -1.36 -6.63
C TRP A 259 -15.23 0.11 -6.27
N LEU A 260 -16.33 0.81 -6.05
CA LEU A 260 -16.34 2.18 -5.54
C LEU A 260 -16.38 2.11 -4.02
N GLU A 261 -15.23 2.37 -3.41
CA GLU A 261 -14.99 2.21 -1.98
C GLU A 261 -14.87 3.60 -1.32
N PRO A 262 -15.65 3.91 -0.28
CA PRO A 262 -15.52 5.16 0.45
C PRO A 262 -14.18 5.21 1.22
N GLU A 263 -13.55 6.39 1.28
CA GLU A 263 -12.28 6.54 2.01
C GLU A 263 -12.45 6.89 3.50
N GLY A 264 -13.68 7.08 3.96
CA GLY A 264 -14.03 7.39 5.35
C GLY A 264 -15.49 7.85 5.52
N MET A 265 -15.92 8.02 6.77
CA MET A 265 -17.28 8.47 7.13
C MET A 265 -17.54 9.90 6.62
N ASP A 266 -16.58 10.79 6.88
CA ASP A 266 -16.65 12.22 6.53
C ASP A 266 -15.87 12.55 5.25
N SER A 267 -15.60 11.55 4.40
CA SER A 267 -14.85 11.75 3.16
C SER A 267 -15.77 11.92 1.97
N ASP A 268 -15.50 12.97 1.19
CA ASP A 268 -16.10 13.20 -0.12
C ASP A 268 -15.36 12.47 -1.25
N LEU A 269 -14.39 11.62 -0.92
CA LEU A 269 -13.62 10.86 -1.90
C LEU A 269 -14.05 9.40 -1.98
N ILE A 270 -14.09 8.91 -3.22
CA ILE A 270 -14.33 7.52 -3.57
C ILE A 270 -13.08 6.97 -4.26
N TYR A 271 -12.66 5.78 -3.81
CA TYR A 271 -11.57 5.00 -4.37
C TYR A 271 -12.13 3.94 -5.34
N PRO A 272 -11.93 4.07 -6.66
CA PRO A 272 -12.41 3.10 -7.65
C PRO A 272 -11.41 1.94 -7.78
N GLN A 273 -11.43 1.04 -6.81
CA GLN A 273 -10.60 -0.17 -6.80
C GLN A 273 -10.81 -0.96 -8.09
N GLY A 274 -9.70 -1.38 -8.67
CA GLY A 274 -9.67 -2.08 -9.96
C GLY A 274 -9.16 -1.21 -11.10
N LEU A 275 -9.14 0.11 -10.94
CA LEU A 275 -8.72 1.09 -11.94
C LEU A 275 -7.37 1.76 -11.61
N SER A 276 -6.43 1.06 -10.99
CA SER A 276 -5.05 1.59 -10.91
C SER A 276 -4.53 1.87 -12.31
N MET A 277 -3.98 3.05 -12.55
CA MET A 277 -3.57 3.49 -13.89
C MET A 277 -2.45 4.51 -13.83
N THR A 278 -1.79 4.70 -14.97
CA THR A 278 -0.68 5.63 -15.17
C THR A 278 -0.89 6.48 -16.43
N LEU A 279 -2.09 6.57 -16.96
CA LEU A 279 -2.36 7.41 -18.13
C LEU A 279 -2.28 8.91 -17.77
N PRO A 280 -2.07 9.81 -18.74
CA PRO A 280 -2.27 11.25 -18.56
C PRO A 280 -3.62 11.59 -17.93
N ALA A 281 -3.67 12.61 -17.08
CA ALA A 281 -4.83 12.93 -16.24
C ALA A 281 -6.13 13.12 -17.05
N GLU A 282 -6.05 13.79 -18.19
CA GLU A 282 -7.16 14.04 -19.10
C GLU A 282 -7.71 12.75 -19.74
N LEU A 283 -6.86 11.74 -19.93
CA LEU A 283 -7.30 10.43 -20.41
C LEU A 283 -7.91 9.60 -19.30
N GLN A 284 -7.43 9.75 -18.06
CA GLN A 284 -8.08 9.13 -16.90
C GLN A 284 -9.51 9.63 -16.74
N GLU A 285 -9.72 10.95 -16.83
CA GLU A 285 -11.05 11.55 -16.73
C GLU A 285 -12.00 11.05 -17.83
N LYS A 286 -11.54 11.03 -19.08
CA LYS A 286 -12.30 10.45 -20.21
C LYS A 286 -12.66 8.99 -19.98
N MET A 287 -11.74 8.21 -19.42
CA MET A 287 -11.96 6.79 -19.16
C MET A 287 -12.94 6.56 -18.00
N ILE A 288 -12.83 7.33 -16.91
CA ILE A 288 -13.73 7.27 -15.76
C ILE A 288 -15.16 7.63 -16.20
N THR A 289 -15.34 8.71 -16.97
CA THR A 289 -16.67 9.15 -17.44
C THR A 289 -17.32 8.21 -18.45
N CYS A 290 -16.58 7.23 -18.97
CA CYS A 290 -17.15 6.17 -19.81
C CYS A 290 -17.83 5.07 -18.98
N ILE A 291 -17.56 4.95 -17.68
CA ILE A 291 -18.05 3.85 -16.82
C ILE A 291 -19.46 4.15 -16.30
N ARG A 292 -20.32 3.13 -16.29
CA ARG A 292 -21.70 3.25 -15.81
C ARG A 292 -21.74 3.79 -14.39
N GLY A 293 -22.54 4.83 -14.17
CA GLY A 293 -22.70 5.55 -12.90
C GLY A 293 -21.65 6.63 -12.65
N LEU A 294 -20.62 6.71 -13.49
CA LEU A 294 -19.52 7.68 -13.40
C LEU A 294 -19.57 8.70 -14.54
N GLU A 295 -20.66 8.82 -15.28
CA GLU A 295 -20.76 9.66 -16.48
C GLU A 295 -20.50 11.15 -16.20
N LYS A 296 -20.76 11.59 -14.96
CA LYS A 296 -20.50 12.95 -14.47
C LYS A 296 -19.41 13.01 -13.39
N ALA A 297 -18.68 11.91 -13.20
CA ALA A 297 -17.69 11.78 -12.15
C ALA A 297 -16.57 12.81 -12.33
N LYS A 298 -16.28 13.54 -11.25
CA LYS A 298 -15.17 14.50 -11.18
C LYS A 298 -13.96 13.81 -10.57
N VAL A 299 -12.85 13.79 -11.31
CA VAL A 299 -11.57 13.31 -10.79
C VAL A 299 -10.93 14.44 -9.97
N ILE A 300 -10.81 14.22 -8.65
CA ILE A 300 -10.21 15.20 -7.71
C ILE A 300 -8.69 15.06 -7.69
N GLN A 301 -8.20 13.83 -7.83
CA GLN A 301 -6.77 13.54 -7.87
C GLN A 301 -6.53 12.48 -8.95
N PRO A 302 -5.57 12.69 -9.88
CA PRO A 302 -5.24 11.68 -10.87
C PRO A 302 -4.62 10.45 -10.20
N GLY A 303 -4.87 9.29 -10.79
CA GLY A 303 -4.12 8.07 -10.52
C GLY A 303 -2.68 8.21 -11.01
N TYR A 304 -1.79 7.44 -10.41
CA TYR A 304 -0.37 7.53 -10.73
C TYR A 304 0.34 6.23 -10.40
N GLY A 305 1.50 6.05 -11.01
CA GLY A 305 2.46 5.01 -10.66
C GLY A 305 3.50 5.56 -9.70
N VAL A 306 3.99 4.72 -8.80
CA VAL A 306 5.19 4.97 -8.01
C VAL A 306 6.19 3.89 -8.35
N GLN A 307 7.33 4.31 -8.88
CA GLN A 307 8.51 3.48 -9.00
C GLN A 307 9.41 3.72 -7.79
N TYR A 308 10.00 2.67 -7.25
CA TYR A 308 10.88 2.77 -6.10
C TYR A 308 11.86 1.60 -6.09
N ASP A 309 12.95 1.79 -5.36
CA ASP A 309 13.93 0.75 -5.15
C ASP A 309 13.45 -0.26 -4.11
N TYR A 310 13.73 -1.52 -4.39
CA TYR A 310 13.66 -2.60 -3.41
C TYR A 310 14.97 -3.37 -3.43
N LEU A 311 15.25 -4.08 -2.36
CA LEU A 311 16.44 -4.88 -2.17
C LEU A 311 16.03 -6.35 -2.31
N ASP A 312 16.83 -7.13 -3.02
CA ASP A 312 16.54 -8.55 -3.21
C ASP A 312 16.42 -9.26 -1.84
N PRO A 313 15.24 -9.83 -1.49
CA PRO A 313 15.01 -10.43 -0.19
C PRO A 313 15.82 -11.73 0.03
N ARG A 314 16.56 -12.23 -0.96
CA ARG A 314 17.53 -13.31 -0.76
C ARG A 314 18.82 -12.84 -0.05
N GLN A 315 18.93 -11.54 0.19
CA GLN A 315 20.06 -10.92 0.89
C GLN A 315 19.79 -10.74 2.40
N ILE A 316 18.65 -11.22 2.89
CA ILE A 316 18.27 -11.22 4.30
C ILE A 316 18.03 -12.65 4.80
N THR A 317 18.27 -12.86 6.09
CA THR A 317 17.95 -14.11 6.80
C THR A 317 16.43 -14.25 7.02
N PRO A 318 15.95 -15.41 7.48
CA PRO A 318 14.57 -15.56 7.94
C PRO A 318 14.18 -14.65 9.13
N SER A 319 15.16 -14.16 9.90
CA SER A 319 14.96 -13.13 10.94
C SER A 319 14.96 -11.70 10.37
N LEU A 320 15.04 -11.56 9.04
CA LEU A 320 15.06 -10.31 8.28
C LEU A 320 16.34 -9.46 8.44
N GLU A 321 17.36 -10.00 9.11
CA GLU A 321 18.68 -9.39 9.21
C GLU A 321 19.42 -9.50 7.88
N THR A 322 20.15 -8.46 7.48
CA THR A 322 20.91 -8.48 6.24
C THR A 322 22.19 -9.31 6.34
N HIS A 323 22.55 -10.01 5.27
CA HIS A 323 23.81 -10.76 5.21
C HIS A 323 25.06 -9.87 5.09
N LEU A 324 24.91 -8.66 4.57
CA LEU A 324 26.05 -7.75 4.30
C LEU A 324 26.40 -6.87 5.49
N VAL A 325 25.42 -6.45 6.27
CA VAL A 325 25.57 -5.52 7.38
C VAL A 325 24.93 -6.12 8.63
N GLN A 326 25.75 -6.42 9.63
CA GLN A 326 25.28 -6.95 10.90
C GLN A 326 24.36 -5.94 11.59
N ARG A 327 23.31 -6.45 12.22
CA ARG A 327 22.28 -5.70 12.98
C ARG A 327 21.46 -4.70 12.16
N LEU A 328 21.54 -4.78 10.84
CA LEU A 328 20.65 -4.08 9.91
C LEU A 328 19.55 -5.03 9.47
N PHE A 329 18.30 -4.59 9.55
CA PHE A 329 17.11 -5.38 9.21
C PHE A 329 16.27 -4.66 8.18
N PHE A 330 15.64 -5.40 7.28
CA PHE A 330 14.72 -4.84 6.28
C PHE A 330 13.31 -5.39 6.47
N ALA A 331 12.30 -4.53 6.43
CA ALA A 331 10.90 -4.96 6.52
C ALA A 331 9.96 -4.14 5.64
N GLY A 332 8.97 -4.82 5.05
CA GLY A 332 7.93 -4.19 4.22
C GLY A 332 8.33 -4.07 2.75
N GLN A 333 7.95 -2.97 2.11
CA GLN A 333 8.09 -2.83 0.65
C GLN A 333 9.54 -2.81 0.16
N ILE A 334 10.49 -2.48 1.04
CA ILE A 334 11.93 -2.58 0.78
C ILE A 334 12.35 -4.01 0.42
N ASN A 335 11.63 -5.04 0.90
CA ASN A 335 11.85 -6.47 0.58
C ASN A 335 11.09 -6.92 -0.68
N GLY A 336 10.51 -6.00 -1.43
CA GLY A 336 9.77 -6.28 -2.66
C GLY A 336 8.35 -6.81 -2.47
N THR A 337 7.80 -6.77 -1.25
CA THR A 337 6.38 -7.04 -1.02
C THR A 337 5.52 -5.81 -1.30
N THR A 338 4.22 -6.01 -1.53
CA THR A 338 3.27 -4.91 -1.76
C THR A 338 1.99 -5.14 -0.97
N GLY A 339 1.75 -4.31 0.03
CA GLY A 339 0.56 -4.35 0.87
C GLY A 339 0.85 -3.98 2.31
N TYR A 340 -0.17 -3.54 3.03
CA TYR A 340 0.00 -3.11 4.42
C TYR A 340 0.17 -4.32 5.33
N GLU A 341 -0.55 -5.41 5.06
CA GLU A 341 -0.59 -6.63 5.86
C GLU A 341 0.73 -7.39 5.79
N GLU A 342 1.28 -7.55 4.59
CA GLU A 342 2.58 -8.18 4.38
C GLU A 342 3.71 -7.35 5.02
N ALA A 343 3.59 -6.02 5.03
CA ALA A 343 4.58 -5.16 5.68
C ALA A 343 4.48 -5.23 7.21
N ALA A 344 3.28 -5.20 7.76
CA ALA A 344 3.04 -5.37 9.20
C ALA A 344 3.52 -6.74 9.69
N ALA A 345 3.26 -7.81 8.93
CA ALA A 345 3.70 -9.17 9.25
C ALA A 345 5.23 -9.27 9.35
N GLN A 346 5.97 -8.68 8.40
CA GLN A 346 7.44 -8.64 8.46
C GLN A 346 7.96 -7.88 9.68
N CYS A 347 7.37 -6.74 10.02
CA CYS A 347 7.80 -5.97 11.20
C CYS A 347 7.50 -6.68 12.53
N SER A 348 6.60 -7.67 12.52
CA SER A 348 6.18 -8.43 13.72
C SER A 348 7.01 -9.70 13.94
N CYS A 349 7.90 -10.04 13.00
CA CYS A 349 8.89 -11.09 13.23
C CYS A 349 9.84 -10.64 14.34
N ARG A 350 10.07 -11.49 15.36
CA ARG A 350 11.03 -11.20 16.42
C ARG A 350 12.41 -10.96 15.82
N VAL A 351 12.88 -9.72 15.98
CA VAL A 351 14.28 -9.31 15.86
C VAL A 351 15.03 -9.72 17.12
#